data_AF-A0A7Y3Q280-F1
#
_entry.id   AF-A0A7Y3Q280-F1
#
_cell.length_a   1.000
_cell.length_b   1.000
_cell.length_c   1.000
_cell.angle_alpha   90.00
_cell.angle_beta   90.00
_cell.angle_gamma   90.00
#
_symmetry.space_group_name_H-M   'P 1'
#
loop_
_entity.id
_entity.type
_entity.pdbx_description
1 polymer ?
#
loop_
_entity_poly.entity_id
_entity_poly.type
_entity_poly.pdbx_seq_one_letter_code
_entity_poly.pdbx_strand_id
1 'polypeptide(L)'
;MKILYFDTLSLLYSNQYIHSNESLYAAFDEWLKTRSTTLLKMVSPDSNAIDGLRRAASEANLLLYPLGIRHTRTCFIENGVFTGDELAPDTELPFRTHMDDNNSVRQMLAHAHSLKAQWYVCGDVGSEELLQHYPGRYLRSEFGKGVTSELISKIRGLKSADY
;
A
#
# COMPACT_ATOMS: atom_id res chain seq x y z
N MET A 1 16.89 -5.13 -4.36
CA MET A 1 15.49 -5.59 -4.27
C MET A 1 14.58 -4.52 -4.86
N LYS A 2 13.39 -4.90 -5.33
CA LYS A 2 12.37 -3.97 -5.83
C LYS A 2 11.14 -4.03 -4.94
N ILE A 3 10.61 -2.86 -4.56
CA ILE A 3 9.47 -2.76 -3.64
C ILE A 3 8.36 -1.95 -4.31
N LEU A 4 7.13 -2.47 -4.26
CA LEU A 4 5.91 -1.75 -4.55
C LEU A 4 5.23 -1.39 -3.23
N TYR A 5 5.31 -0.11 -2.88
CA TYR A 5 4.56 0.44 -1.78
C TYR A 5 3.12 0.69 -2.21
N PHE A 6 2.16 0.38 -1.34
CA PHE A 6 0.75 0.51 -1.70
C PHE A 6 -0.02 1.24 -0.61
N ASP A 7 -0.83 2.22 -1.01
CA ASP A 7 -1.76 2.84 -0.07
C ASP A 7 -2.91 1.87 0.27
N THR A 8 -2.97 1.49 1.54
CA THR A 8 -3.90 0.45 2.00
C THR A 8 -5.35 0.89 1.84
N LEU A 9 -5.66 2.14 2.19
CA LEU A 9 -7.05 2.62 2.21
C LEU A 9 -7.61 2.74 0.81
N SER A 10 -6.93 3.45 -0.08
CA SER A 10 -7.42 3.66 -1.44
C SER A 10 -7.52 2.37 -2.26
N LEU A 11 -6.68 1.37 -1.98
CA LEU A 11 -6.62 0.13 -2.76
C LEU A 11 -7.46 -1.00 -2.19
N LEU A 12 -7.36 -1.30 -0.89
CA LEU A 12 -8.01 -2.45 -0.27
C LEU A 12 -9.35 -2.11 0.39
N TYR A 13 -9.59 -0.81 0.61
CA TYR A 13 -10.76 -0.25 1.27
C TYR A 13 -11.34 0.90 0.43
N SER A 14 -11.32 0.72 -0.89
CA SER A 14 -11.76 1.73 -1.84
C SER A 14 -13.21 2.13 -1.60
N ASN A 15 -13.58 3.36 -1.98
CA ASN A 15 -14.97 3.82 -1.88
C ASN A 15 -15.93 2.84 -2.57
N GLN A 16 -15.57 2.34 -3.75
CA GLN A 16 -16.37 1.36 -4.47
C GLN A 16 -16.56 0.07 -3.68
N TYR A 17 -15.51 -0.44 -3.03
CA TYR A 17 -15.59 -1.65 -2.22
C TYR A 17 -16.42 -1.44 -0.96
N ILE A 18 -16.15 -0.37 -0.21
CA ILE A 18 -16.83 -0.14 1.07
C ILE A 18 -18.32 0.15 0.90
N HIS A 19 -18.71 0.82 -0.18
CA HIS A 19 -20.12 1.07 -0.49
C HIS A 19 -20.81 -0.09 -1.22
N SER A 20 -20.09 -1.20 -1.50
CA SER A 20 -20.70 -2.38 -2.12
C SER A 20 -21.65 -3.13 -1.17
N ASN A 21 -21.51 -2.93 0.14
CA ASN A 21 -22.31 -3.58 1.16
C ASN A 21 -22.49 -2.63 2.37
N GLU A 22 -23.74 -2.46 2.80
CA GLU A 22 -24.10 -1.60 3.94
C GLU A 22 -23.39 -2.00 5.24
N SER A 23 -23.19 -3.30 5.48
CA SER A 23 -22.47 -3.79 6.66
C SER A 23 -20.97 -3.44 6.63
N LEU A 24 -20.34 -3.47 5.46
CA LEU A 24 -18.93 -3.04 5.30
C LEU A 24 -18.82 -1.53 5.54
N TYR A 25 -19.74 -0.76 4.98
CA TYR A 25 -19.79 0.68 5.21
C TYR A 25 -19.97 1.01 6.69
N ALA A 26 -20.93 0.38 7.38
CA ALA A 26 -21.17 0.62 8.80
C ALA A 26 -19.94 0.30 9.67
N ALA A 27 -19.29 -0.84 9.44
CA ALA A 27 -18.10 -1.24 10.17
C ALA A 27 -16.91 -0.30 9.89
N PHE A 28 -16.76 0.18 8.65
CA PHE A 28 -15.73 1.15 8.29
C PHE A 28 -15.98 2.53 8.91
N ASP A 29 -17.23 3.01 8.90
CA ASP A 29 -17.63 4.27 9.52
C ASP A 29 -17.43 4.22 11.06
N GLU A 30 -17.76 3.10 11.70
CA GLU A 30 -17.45 2.87 13.11
C GLU A 30 -15.94 2.90 13.39
N TRP A 31 -15.15 2.26 12.54
CA TRP A 31 -13.69 2.30 12.66
C TRP A 31 -13.15 3.73 12.48
N LEU A 32 -13.68 4.51 11.53
CA LEU A 32 -13.27 5.90 11.33
C LEU A 32 -13.52 6.77 12.56
N LYS A 33 -14.66 6.55 13.24
CA LYS A 33 -15.07 7.28 14.44
C LYS A 33 -14.24 6.92 15.68
N THR A 34 -13.94 5.63 15.86
CA THR A 34 -13.31 5.14 17.08
C THR A 34 -11.79 5.00 16.96
N ARG A 35 -11.30 4.55 15.81
CA ARG A 35 -9.90 4.21 15.52
C ARG A 35 -9.24 3.39 16.64
N SER A 36 -10.03 2.50 17.26
CA SER A 36 -9.67 1.77 18.46
C SER A 36 -8.66 0.63 18.19
N THR A 37 -8.62 0.13 16.95
CA THR A 37 -7.78 -0.99 16.52
C THR A 37 -7.34 -0.84 15.05
N THR A 38 -6.62 -1.82 14.52
CA THR A 38 -6.26 -1.88 13.10
C THR A 38 -7.50 -2.17 12.26
N LEU A 39 -7.61 -1.52 11.09
CA LEU A 39 -8.78 -1.66 10.23
C LEU A 39 -9.04 -3.12 9.81
N LEU A 40 -7.98 -3.88 9.57
CA LEU A 40 -8.01 -5.31 9.22
C LEU A 40 -8.76 -6.17 10.25
N LYS A 41 -8.83 -5.75 11.52
CA LYS A 41 -9.55 -6.48 12.58
C LYS A 41 -11.04 -6.16 12.63
N MET A 42 -11.50 -5.07 12.02
CA MET A 42 -12.90 -4.64 12.02
C MET A 42 -13.58 -4.81 10.66
N VAL A 43 -12.82 -4.63 9.58
CA VAL A 43 -13.34 -4.64 8.21
C VAL A 43 -12.45 -5.54 7.36
N SER A 44 -13.07 -6.56 6.77
CA SER A 44 -12.40 -7.42 5.79
C SER A 44 -11.93 -6.58 4.60
N PRO A 45 -10.67 -6.72 4.17
CA PRO A 45 -10.19 -6.04 2.97
C PRO A 45 -10.75 -6.68 1.70
N ASP A 46 -10.75 -5.94 0.60
CA ASP A 46 -11.13 -6.47 -0.72
C ASP A 46 -10.15 -7.58 -1.17
N SER A 47 -10.61 -8.82 -1.10
CA SER A 47 -9.82 -10.00 -1.48
C SER A 47 -9.44 -10.01 -2.95
N ASN A 48 -10.31 -9.50 -3.83
CA ASN A 48 -10.01 -9.45 -5.26
C ASN A 48 -8.91 -8.43 -5.55
N ALA A 49 -8.93 -7.29 -4.85
CA ALA A 49 -7.89 -6.29 -4.94
C ALA A 49 -6.54 -6.83 -4.45
N ILE A 50 -6.53 -7.56 -3.33
CA ILE A 50 -5.34 -8.24 -2.78
C ILE A 50 -4.76 -9.22 -3.81
N ASP A 51 -5.59 -10.11 -4.36
CA ASP A 51 -5.14 -11.12 -5.33
C ASP A 51 -4.65 -10.51 -6.64
N GLY A 52 -5.26 -9.41 -7.09
CA GLY A 52 -4.81 -8.65 -8.23
C GLY A 52 -3.43 -8.03 -7.99
N LEU A 53 -3.26 -7.37 -6.85
CA LEU A 53 -2.02 -6.71 -6.45
C LEU A 53 -0.87 -7.72 -6.25
N ARG A 54 -1.15 -8.82 -5.54
CA ARG A 54 -0.24 -9.95 -5.31
C ARG A 54 0.31 -10.50 -6.62
N ARG A 55 -0.58 -10.88 -7.55
CA ARG A 55 -0.18 -11.47 -8.83
C ARG A 55 0.63 -10.49 -9.67
N ALA A 56 0.19 -9.24 -9.75
CA ALA A 56 0.90 -8.21 -10.50
C ALA A 56 2.32 -7.96 -9.95
N ALA A 57 2.46 -7.87 -8.62
CA ALA A 57 3.76 -7.69 -7.97
C ALA A 57 4.68 -8.89 -8.18
N SER A 58 4.16 -10.11 -7.99
CA SER A 58 4.91 -11.35 -8.22
C SER A 58 5.41 -11.45 -9.67
N GLU A 59 4.55 -11.18 -10.66
CA GLU A 59 4.93 -11.20 -12.08
C GLU A 59 6.02 -10.17 -12.44
N ALA A 60 6.06 -9.05 -11.73
CA ALA A 60 7.03 -7.97 -11.88
C ALA A 60 8.28 -8.13 -10.98
N ASN A 61 8.40 -9.23 -10.22
CA ASN A 61 9.45 -9.47 -9.23
C ASN A 61 9.57 -8.34 -8.19
N LEU A 62 8.43 -7.88 -7.68
CA LEU A 62 8.30 -6.84 -6.66
C LEU A 62 7.90 -7.47 -5.33
N LEU A 63 8.52 -7.02 -4.24
CA LEU A 63 7.98 -7.21 -2.89
C LEU A 63 6.93 -6.12 -2.61
N LEU A 64 5.89 -6.44 -1.87
CA LEU A 64 4.86 -5.49 -1.46
C LEU A 64 5.23 -4.83 -0.12
N TYR A 65 4.80 -3.59 0.12
CA TYR A 65 4.89 -3.00 1.44
C TYR A 65 3.72 -2.03 1.70
N PRO A 66 2.94 -2.21 2.78
CA PRO A 66 1.80 -1.37 3.06
C PRO A 66 2.25 0.03 3.49
N LEU A 67 1.53 1.05 3.02
CA LEU A 67 1.63 2.40 3.54
C LEU A 67 0.49 2.68 4.52
N GLY A 68 0.81 3.52 5.51
CA GLY A 68 -0.11 4.02 6.52
C GLY A 68 0.31 3.65 7.94
N ILE A 69 0.15 4.59 8.87
CA ILE A 69 0.65 4.51 10.25
C ILE A 69 0.05 3.32 11.03
N ARG A 70 -1.15 2.86 10.65
CA ARG A 70 -1.89 1.77 11.30
C ARG A 70 -1.91 0.47 10.49
N HIS A 71 -1.13 0.42 9.42
CA HIS A 71 -1.12 -0.65 8.43
C HIS A 71 0.29 -1.25 8.34
N THR A 72 0.78 -1.80 9.46
CA THR A 72 2.13 -2.38 9.55
C THR A 72 2.23 -3.72 8.82
N ARG A 73 3.43 -4.07 8.31
CA ARG A 73 3.76 -5.40 7.77
C ARG A 73 3.28 -6.55 8.66
N THR A 74 3.57 -6.49 9.96
CA THR A 74 3.18 -7.51 10.94
C THR A 74 1.67 -7.72 10.97
N CYS A 75 0.88 -6.64 10.98
CA CYS A 75 -0.58 -6.72 10.96
C CYS A 75 -1.11 -7.47 9.73
N PHE A 76 -0.52 -7.31 8.55
CA PHE A 76 -0.96 -8.05 7.35
C PHE A 76 -0.65 -9.54 7.43
N ILE A 77 0.52 -9.90 7.98
CA ILE A 77 0.93 -11.30 8.15
C ILE A 77 0.06 -11.99 9.19
N GLU A 78 -0.14 -11.37 10.36
CA GLU A 78 -0.93 -11.94 11.46
C GLU A 78 -2.40 -12.16 11.08
N ASN A 79 -2.95 -11.34 10.18
CA ASN A 79 -4.31 -11.49 9.67
C ASN A 79 -4.39 -12.35 8.41
N GLY A 80 -3.30 -13.01 8.01
CA GLY A 80 -3.27 -13.94 6.87
C GLY A 80 -3.51 -13.29 5.51
N VAL A 81 -3.31 -11.97 5.40
CA VAL A 81 -3.56 -11.23 4.15
C VAL A 81 -2.43 -11.43 3.15
N PHE A 82 -1.17 -11.44 3.63
CA PHE A 82 0.03 -11.71 2.85
C PHE A 82 0.98 -12.61 3.65
N THR A 83 1.81 -13.38 2.95
CA THR A 83 2.90 -14.14 3.58
C THR A 83 4.15 -13.28 3.74
N GLY A 84 5.07 -13.73 4.61
CA GLY A 84 6.25 -12.95 4.96
C GLY A 84 7.22 -12.71 3.80
N ASP A 85 7.23 -13.59 2.80
CA ASP A 85 8.03 -13.55 1.58
C ASP A 85 7.39 -12.68 0.47
N GLU A 86 6.09 -12.39 0.55
CA GLU A 86 5.42 -11.43 -0.33
C GLU A 86 5.71 -9.99 0.05
N LEU A 87 6.10 -9.74 1.30
CA LEU A 87 6.30 -8.41 1.86
C LEU A 87 7.77 -8.07 2.02
N ALA A 88 8.14 -6.82 1.69
CA ALA A 88 9.46 -6.30 2.02
C ALA A 88 9.67 -6.31 3.54
N PRO A 89 10.90 -6.56 4.03
CA PRO A 89 11.17 -6.59 5.46
C PRO A 89 11.05 -5.19 6.07
N ASP A 90 10.72 -5.12 7.36
CA ASP A 90 10.84 -3.88 8.12
C ASP A 90 12.33 -3.50 8.29
N THR A 91 12.60 -2.20 8.47
CA THR A 91 13.94 -1.68 8.73
C THR A 91 13.88 -0.55 9.75
N GLU A 92 14.95 -0.37 10.52
CA GLU A 92 15.07 0.77 11.42
C GLU A 92 15.16 2.05 10.57
N LEU A 93 14.19 2.95 10.75
CA LEU A 93 14.21 4.24 10.10
C LEU A 93 15.15 5.18 10.87
N PRO A 94 15.83 6.12 10.18
CA PRO A 94 16.63 7.13 10.86
C PRO A 94 15.80 7.87 11.91
N PHE A 95 16.38 8.15 13.09
CA PHE A 95 15.72 8.80 14.22
C PHE A 95 14.93 10.08 13.87
N ARG A 96 15.34 10.80 12.81
CA ARG A 96 14.65 12.01 12.32
C ARG A 96 13.26 11.75 11.73
N THR A 97 12.98 10.52 11.29
CA THR A 97 11.66 10.11 10.80
C THR A 97 10.71 9.73 11.95
N HIS A 98 11.22 9.60 13.18
CA HIS A 98 10.45 9.24 14.38
C HIS A 98 9.86 10.44 15.13
N MET A 99 10.26 11.68 14.82
CA MET A 99 9.73 12.89 15.47
C MET A 99 8.57 13.46 14.64
N ASP A 100 7.36 13.00 14.92
CA ASP A 100 6.07 13.53 14.40
C ASP A 100 5.89 13.54 12.86
N ASP A 101 6.76 12.89 12.09
CA ASP A 101 6.60 12.77 10.64
C ASP A 101 5.54 11.73 10.29
N ASN A 102 4.29 12.17 10.22
CA ASN A 102 3.14 11.37 9.79
C ASN A 102 3.03 11.26 8.26
N ASN A 103 4.01 11.77 7.49
CA ASN A 103 3.98 11.69 6.04
C ASN A 103 4.42 10.30 5.55
N SER A 104 3.46 9.50 5.08
CA SER A 104 3.66 8.15 4.56
C SER A 104 4.70 8.09 3.43
N VAL A 105 4.75 9.10 2.55
CA VAL A 105 5.70 9.16 1.43
C VAL A 105 7.13 9.38 1.94
N ARG A 106 7.35 10.22 2.97
CA ARG A 106 8.69 10.40 3.55
C ARG A 106 9.17 9.14 4.26
N GLN A 107 8.29 8.49 5.01
CA GLN A 107 8.59 7.20 5.66
C GLN A 107 8.95 6.14 4.61
N MET A 108 8.17 6.05 3.52
CA MET A 108 8.45 5.19 2.38
C MET A 108 9.84 5.45 1.78
N LEU A 109 10.18 6.71 1.50
CA LEU A 109 11.47 7.07 0.91
C LEU A 109 12.63 6.69 1.83
N ALA A 110 12.49 6.92 3.13
CA ALA A 110 13.49 6.52 4.13
C ALA A 110 13.63 4.99 4.21
N HIS A 111 12.50 4.26 4.20
CA HIS A 111 12.46 2.80 4.18
C HIS A 111 13.17 2.23 2.95
N ALA A 112 12.81 2.72 1.76
CA ALA A 112 13.43 2.30 0.51
C ALA A 112 14.93 2.60 0.47
N HIS A 113 15.34 3.76 0.99
CA HIS A 113 16.75 4.14 1.07
C HIS A 113 17.54 3.22 2.00
N SER A 114 17.02 2.92 3.20
CA SER A 114 17.66 2.01 4.15
C SER A 114 17.92 0.62 3.54
N LEU A 115 16.93 0.11 2.79
CA LEU A 115 17.02 -1.18 2.11
C LEU A 115 17.80 -1.16 0.79
N LYS A 116 18.30 0.02 0.36
CA LYS A 116 18.91 0.24 -0.97
C LYS A 116 18.02 -0.33 -2.09
N ALA A 117 16.71 -0.13 -1.95
CA ALA A 117 15.71 -0.71 -2.82
C ALA A 117 15.37 0.22 -3.99
N GLN A 118 15.15 -0.37 -5.16
CA GLN A 118 14.34 0.28 -6.19
C GLN A 118 12.89 0.28 -5.70
N TRP A 119 12.20 1.40 -5.85
CA TRP A 119 10.87 1.56 -5.29
C TRP A 119 9.90 2.13 -6.31
N TYR A 120 8.66 1.69 -6.17
CA TYR A 120 7.48 2.18 -6.84
C TYR A 120 6.38 2.34 -5.81
N VAL A 121 5.41 3.20 -6.07
CA VAL A 121 4.29 3.42 -5.17
C VAL A 121 2.98 3.44 -5.94
N CYS A 122 1.93 2.85 -5.40
CA CYS A 122 0.60 2.86 -6.00
C CYS A 122 -0.51 3.19 -4.98
N GLY A 123 -1.64 3.64 -5.51
CA GLY A 123 -2.77 4.11 -4.70
C GLY A 123 -2.87 5.64 -4.66
N ASP A 124 -3.63 6.13 -3.70
CA ASP A 124 -3.80 7.55 -3.38
C ASP A 124 -3.00 7.89 -2.12
N VAL A 125 -1.68 8.06 -2.27
CA VAL A 125 -0.75 8.22 -1.15
C VAL A 125 -0.71 9.61 -0.52
N GLY A 126 -1.36 10.58 -1.17
CA GLY A 126 -1.17 12.00 -0.86
C GLY A 126 0.28 12.47 -1.07
N SER A 127 0.52 13.78 -0.99
CA SER A 127 1.87 14.37 -1.15
C SER A 127 2.49 14.18 -2.54
N GLU A 128 1.70 14.36 -3.61
CA GLU A 128 2.17 14.27 -5.00
C GLU A 128 3.37 15.18 -5.28
N GLU A 129 3.48 16.31 -4.57
CA GLU A 129 4.60 17.24 -4.65
C GLU A 129 5.95 16.62 -4.25
N LEU A 130 5.96 15.57 -3.42
CA LEU A 130 7.18 14.83 -3.08
C LEU A 130 7.54 13.79 -4.16
N LEU A 131 6.53 13.31 -4.89
CA LEU A 131 6.68 12.27 -5.91
C LEU A 131 6.94 12.83 -7.31
N GLN A 132 6.60 14.11 -7.56
CA GLN A 132 6.80 14.77 -8.86
C GLN A 132 8.25 14.72 -9.35
N HIS A 133 9.22 14.64 -8.43
CA HIS A 133 10.66 14.54 -8.74
C HIS A 133 11.09 13.13 -9.17
N TYR A 134 10.18 12.15 -9.12
CA TYR A 134 10.44 10.74 -9.44
C TYR A 134 9.48 10.24 -10.53
N PRO A 135 9.60 10.74 -11.77
CA PRO A 135 8.72 10.33 -12.87
C PRO A 135 8.79 8.82 -13.09
N GLY A 136 7.64 8.19 -13.32
CA GLY A 136 7.52 6.75 -13.53
C GLY A 136 7.57 5.88 -12.26
N ARG A 137 7.78 6.48 -11.07
CA ARG A 137 7.75 5.71 -9.80
C ARG A 137 6.38 5.70 -9.13
N TYR A 138 5.54 6.69 -9.41
CA TYR A 138 4.18 6.76 -8.87
C TYR A 138 3.14 6.22 -9.88
N LEU A 139 2.53 5.09 -9.53
CA LEU A 139 1.45 4.45 -10.26
C LEU A 139 0.10 4.87 -9.67
N ARG A 140 -0.37 6.05 -10.06
CA ARG A 140 -1.64 6.59 -9.59
C ARG A 140 -2.80 5.65 -9.92
N SER A 141 -3.58 5.29 -8.90
CA SER A 141 -4.85 4.58 -9.06
C SER A 141 -5.98 5.55 -9.37
N GLU A 142 -7.04 5.06 -9.98
CA GLU A 142 -8.26 5.85 -10.14
C GLU A 142 -8.92 6.05 -8.76
N PHE A 143 -9.34 7.30 -8.48
CA PHE A 143 -9.90 7.66 -7.18
C PHE A 143 -11.13 6.81 -6.85
N GLY A 144 -11.13 6.22 -5.66
CA GLY A 144 -12.26 5.45 -5.13
C GLY A 144 -12.50 4.08 -5.76
N LYS A 145 -11.73 3.66 -6.78
CA LYS A 145 -11.95 2.38 -7.48
C LYS A 145 -11.09 1.21 -7.01
N GLY A 146 -10.11 1.45 -6.16
CA GLY A 146 -9.23 0.39 -5.67
C GLY A 146 -8.23 -0.10 -6.72
N VAL A 147 -7.95 -1.40 -6.68
CA VAL A 147 -7.04 -2.06 -7.64
C VAL A 147 -7.77 -2.34 -8.95
N THR A 148 -7.52 -1.49 -9.95
CA THR A 148 -8.10 -1.64 -11.30
C THR A 148 -7.21 -2.48 -12.23
N SER A 149 -7.78 -2.97 -13.33
CA SER A 149 -7.03 -3.65 -14.40
C SER A 149 -5.94 -2.77 -15.02
N GLU A 150 -6.19 -1.46 -15.11
CA GLU A 150 -5.21 -0.48 -15.56
C GLU A 150 -4.02 -0.41 -14.59
N LEU A 151 -4.28 -0.33 -13.27
CA LEU A 151 -3.21 -0.32 -12.27
C LEU A 151 -2.38 -1.61 -12.31
N ILE A 152 -3.06 -2.76 -12.40
CA ILE A 152 -2.41 -4.07 -12.56
C ILE A 152 -1.49 -4.07 -13.79
N SER A 153 -1.95 -3.51 -14.92
CA SER A 153 -1.15 -3.45 -16.15
C SER A 153 0.08 -2.55 -15.99
N LYS A 154 -0.06 -1.40 -15.31
CA LYS A 154 1.08 -0.52 -14.98
C LYS A 154 2.12 -1.24 -14.12
N ILE A 155 1.68 -1.96 -13.08
CA ILE A 155 2.57 -2.72 -12.19
C ILE A 155 3.32 -3.80 -12.98
N ARG A 156 2.62 -4.58 -13.81
CA ARG A 156 3.24 -5.61 -14.66
C ARG A 156 4.26 -5.03 -15.63
N GLY A 157 4.02 -3.83 -16.15
CA GLY A 157 4.95 -3.11 -17.01
C GLY A 157 6.31 -2.80 -16.36
N LEU A 158 6.39 -2.79 -15.03
CA LEU A 158 7.64 -2.53 -14.30
C LEU A 158 8.67 -3.67 -14.43
N LYS A 159 8.24 -4.85 -14.90
CA LYS A 159 9.11 -6.00 -15.13
C LYS A 159 10.30 -5.66 -16.05
N SER A 160 10.10 -4.75 -17.00
CA SER A 160 11.09 -4.40 -18.04
C SER A 160 11.94 -3.17 -17.69
N ALA A 161 11.75 -2.55 -16.53
CA ALA A 161 12.42 -1.30 -16.15
C ALA A 161 13.83 -1.48 -15.56
N ASP A 162 14.51 -2.60 -15.86
CA ASP A 162 15.91 -2.83 -15.52
C ASP A 162 16.80 -2.14 -16.55
N TYR A 163 17.13 -0.86 -16.30
CA TYR A 163 18.21 -0.13 -16.98
C TYR A 163 19.50 -0.22 -16.16
#